data_AF-A0A7D6ZAS0-F1
#
_entry.id   AF-A0A7D6ZAS0-F1
#
_cell.length_a   1.000
_cell.length_b   1.000
_cell.length_c   1.000
_cell.angle_alpha   90.00
_cell.angle_beta   90.00
_cell.angle_gamma   90.00
#
_symmetry.space_group_name_H-M   'P 1'
#
loop_
_entity.id
_entity.type
_entity.pdbx_description
1 polymer ?
#
loop_
_entity_poly.entity_id
_entity_poly.type
_entity_poly.pdbx_seq_one_letter_code
_entity_poly.pdbx_strand_id
1 'polypeptide(L)'
;MPHDSSPSADPVPLTLSLPPRPARGLTDDLVRPISGALEAEVLDLAVPDIEVAKFLVRIAHGDSGFVARTDSGERAVAIVAATTAALMGDDIPAALANPDVAFLRGLKPEAVEALRGVLLAVETSEPGAVNDALRVLRG
;
A
#
# COMPACT_ATOMS: atom_id res chain seq x y z
N MET A 1 -47.69 -38.78 36.78
CA MET A 1 -46.40 -38.10 36.61
C MET A 1 -46.44 -37.34 35.30
N PRO A 2 -46.56 -36.00 35.30
CA PRO A 2 -46.51 -35.19 34.08
C PRO A 2 -45.04 -34.94 33.66
N HIS A 3 -44.85 -34.75 32.35
CA HIS A 3 -43.55 -34.68 31.65
C HIS A 3 -42.82 -33.35 31.89
N ASP A 4 -41.50 -33.47 32.07
CA ASP A 4 -40.51 -32.42 32.26
C ASP A 4 -40.35 -31.56 31.00
N SER A 5 -40.39 -30.22 31.13
CA SER A 5 -40.18 -29.28 30.03
C SER A 5 -38.75 -28.77 30.09
N SER A 6 -37.90 -29.19 29.14
CA SER A 6 -36.54 -28.69 29.00
C SER A 6 -36.55 -27.20 28.62
N PRO A 7 -35.76 -26.33 29.30
CA PRO A 7 -35.68 -24.92 28.93
C PRO A 7 -34.91 -24.73 27.61
N SER A 8 -35.44 -23.88 26.73
CA SER A 8 -34.73 -23.41 25.53
C SER A 8 -33.46 -22.67 25.96
N ALA A 9 -32.32 -23.06 25.38
CA ALA A 9 -31.05 -22.38 25.60
C ALA A 9 -31.09 -21.00 24.92
N ASP A 10 -31.04 -19.93 25.71
CA ASP A 10 -30.87 -18.57 25.19
C ASP A 10 -29.51 -18.46 24.48
N PRO A 11 -29.44 -17.87 23.27
CA PRO A 11 -28.18 -17.68 22.56
C PRO A 11 -27.30 -16.68 23.31
N VAL A 12 -26.16 -17.16 23.82
CA VAL A 12 -25.15 -16.31 24.46
C VAL A 12 -24.45 -15.45 23.40
N PRO A 13 -24.49 -14.11 23.49
CA PRO A 13 -23.74 -13.24 22.58
C PRO A 13 -22.24 -13.37 22.87
N LEU A 14 -21.50 -13.94 21.92
CA LEU A 14 -20.04 -13.99 21.95
C LEU A 14 -19.49 -12.67 21.43
N THR A 15 -18.94 -11.84 22.33
CA THR A 15 -18.19 -10.64 21.95
C THR A 15 -16.80 -11.05 21.47
N LEU A 16 -16.64 -11.17 20.15
CA LEU A 16 -15.35 -11.35 19.50
C LEU A 16 -14.56 -10.02 19.57
N SER A 17 -13.78 -9.86 20.64
CA SER A 17 -12.78 -8.79 20.71
C SER A 17 -11.63 -9.16 19.78
N LEU A 18 -11.62 -8.60 18.56
CA LEU A 18 -10.45 -8.71 17.69
C LEU A 18 -9.31 -7.88 18.31
N PRO A 19 -8.12 -8.46 18.52
CA PRO A 19 -6.97 -7.66 18.93
C PRO A 19 -6.69 -6.60 17.87
N PRO A 20 -6.27 -5.37 18.26
CA PRO A 20 -5.91 -4.34 17.31
C PRO A 20 -4.81 -4.89 16.39
N ARG A 21 -5.06 -4.88 15.09
CA ARG A 21 -4.07 -5.30 14.09
C ARG A 21 -2.84 -4.40 14.28
N PRO A 22 -1.63 -4.97 14.42
CA PRO A 22 -0.41 -4.16 14.52
C PRO A 22 -0.33 -3.24 13.30
N ALA A 23 0.00 -1.96 13.53
CA ALA A 23 0.18 -0.99 12.45
C ALA A 23 1.28 -1.51 11.51
N ARG A 24 0.96 -1.70 10.23
CA ARG A 24 1.95 -2.08 9.22
C ARG A 24 2.77 -0.86 8.86
N GLY A 25 4.08 -1.03 8.79
CA GLY A 25 4.98 -0.02 8.25
C GLY A 25 4.72 0.23 6.76
N LEU A 26 5.20 1.37 6.29
CA LEU A 26 5.07 1.81 4.89
C LEU A 26 5.54 0.76 3.88
N THR A 27 6.64 0.08 4.21
CA THR A 27 7.32 -0.88 3.32
C THR A 27 7.01 -2.33 3.64
N ASP A 28 6.19 -2.60 4.65
CA ASP A 28 5.94 -3.98 5.11
C ASP A 28 5.09 -4.73 4.08
N ASP A 29 5.59 -5.88 3.63
CA ASP A 29 5.00 -6.69 2.54
C ASP A 29 4.78 -5.92 1.22
N LEU A 30 5.44 -4.78 1.02
CA LEU A 30 5.24 -3.96 -0.18
C LEU A 30 5.92 -4.57 -1.41
N VAL A 31 7.10 -5.15 -1.25
CA VAL A 31 7.90 -5.71 -2.35
C VAL A 31 7.54 -7.18 -2.57
N ARG A 32 7.22 -7.54 -3.82
CA ARG A 32 6.96 -8.93 -4.20
C ARG A 32 7.62 -9.30 -5.54
N PRO A 33 7.90 -10.58 -5.80
CA PRO A 33 8.33 -11.03 -7.11
C PRO A 33 7.26 -10.75 -8.17
N ILE A 34 7.68 -10.53 -9.42
CA ILE A 34 6.76 -10.40 -10.55
C ILE A 34 5.85 -11.63 -10.63
N SER A 35 4.53 -11.41 -10.61
CA SER A 35 3.53 -12.47 -10.76
C SER A 35 2.68 -12.23 -12.01
N GLY A 36 2.31 -13.30 -12.71
CA GLY A 36 1.49 -13.23 -13.93
C GLY A 36 -0.02 -13.06 -13.66
N ALA A 37 -0.47 -13.25 -12.42
CA ALA A 37 -1.88 -13.10 -12.05
C ALA A 37 -2.07 -11.77 -11.31
N LEU A 38 -2.71 -10.82 -11.99
CA LEU A 38 -2.94 -9.47 -11.47
C LEU A 38 -4.44 -9.17 -11.50
N GLU A 39 -5.02 -9.02 -10.33
CA GLU A 39 -6.38 -8.50 -10.15
C GLU A 39 -6.42 -6.96 -10.19
N ALA A 40 -5.23 -6.31 -10.16
CA ALA A 40 -5.05 -4.87 -10.13
C ALA A 40 -4.27 -4.37 -11.35
N GLU A 41 -4.39 -3.07 -11.63
CA GLU A 41 -3.68 -2.44 -12.74
C GLU A 41 -2.17 -2.38 -12.47
N VAL A 42 -1.35 -2.68 -13.48
CA VAL A 42 0.12 -2.61 -13.37
C VAL A 42 0.64 -1.35 -14.02
N LEU A 43 1.45 -0.60 -13.28
CA LEU A 43 2.23 0.51 -13.79
C LEU A 43 3.69 0.10 -13.94
N ASP A 44 4.18 0.03 -15.16
CA ASP A 44 5.62 -0.12 -15.44
C ASP A 44 6.33 1.22 -15.24
N LEU A 45 7.28 1.29 -14.29
CA LEU A 45 8.03 2.51 -14.00
C LEU A 45 9.17 2.77 -15.01
N ALA A 46 9.31 1.96 -16.05
CA ALA A 46 10.16 2.25 -17.20
C ALA A 46 9.54 3.31 -18.14
N VAL A 47 8.25 3.61 -18.01
CA VAL A 47 7.61 4.68 -18.79
C VAL A 47 8.09 6.06 -18.32
N PRO A 48 7.99 7.10 -19.18
CA PRO A 48 8.37 8.45 -18.81
C PRO A 48 7.59 8.98 -17.59
N ASP A 49 8.24 9.81 -16.77
CA ASP A 49 7.68 10.37 -15.53
C ASP A 49 6.35 11.11 -15.74
N ILE A 50 6.18 11.73 -16.91
CA ILE A 50 4.91 12.39 -17.28
C ILE A 50 3.75 11.40 -17.41
N GLU A 51 4.01 10.18 -17.89
CA GLU A 51 3.01 9.13 -18.00
C GLU A 51 2.73 8.50 -16.62
N VAL A 52 3.77 8.34 -15.79
CA VAL A 52 3.61 7.95 -14.38
C VAL A 52 2.73 8.96 -13.64
N ALA A 53 2.99 10.27 -13.81
CA ALA A 53 2.22 11.32 -13.16
C ALA A 53 0.74 11.32 -13.61
N LYS A 54 0.49 11.22 -14.92
CA LYS A 54 -0.88 11.10 -15.47
C LYS A 54 -1.61 9.88 -14.91
N PHE A 55 -0.92 8.74 -14.81
CA PHE A 55 -1.47 7.53 -14.21
C PHE A 55 -1.85 7.77 -12.74
N LEU A 56 -0.95 8.36 -11.97
CA LEU A 56 -1.17 8.62 -10.55
C LEU A 56 -2.33 9.60 -10.29
N VAL A 57 -2.48 10.63 -11.12
CA VAL A 57 -3.65 11.52 -11.05
C VAL A 57 -4.94 10.74 -11.26
N ARG A 58 -4.98 9.85 -12.25
CA ARG A 58 -6.17 9.03 -12.52
C ARG A 58 -6.47 8.06 -11.38
N ILE A 59 -5.47 7.33 -10.89
CA ILE A 59 -5.67 6.29 -9.89
C ILE A 59 -6.04 6.86 -8.52
N ALA A 60 -5.52 8.04 -8.17
CA ALA A 60 -5.84 8.72 -6.91
C ALA A 60 -7.32 9.17 -6.81
N HIS A 61 -8.00 9.33 -7.95
CA HIS A 61 -9.44 9.61 -8.01
C HIS A 61 -10.30 8.35 -8.22
N GLY A 62 -9.65 7.20 -8.41
CA GLY A 62 -10.33 5.92 -8.55
C GLY A 62 -10.46 5.20 -7.21
N ASP A 63 -11.32 4.18 -7.19
CA ASP A 63 -11.50 3.30 -6.02
C ASP A 63 -10.61 2.04 -6.10
N SER A 64 -9.65 2.01 -7.02
CA SER A 64 -8.80 0.85 -7.31
C SER A 64 -7.34 1.16 -6.98
N GLY A 65 -6.67 0.20 -6.33
CA GLY A 65 -5.22 0.23 -6.19
C GLY A 65 -4.49 -0.29 -7.44
N PHE A 66 -3.19 -0.09 -7.47
CA PHE A 66 -2.30 -0.49 -8.55
C PHE A 66 -1.05 -1.19 -8.02
N VAL A 67 -0.35 -1.87 -8.91
CA VAL A 67 0.94 -2.52 -8.67
C VAL A 67 2.00 -1.81 -9.50
N ALA A 68 3.04 -1.30 -8.86
CA ALA A 68 4.17 -0.71 -9.56
C ALA A 68 5.17 -1.80 -9.95
N ARG A 69 5.76 -1.74 -11.15
CA ARG A 69 6.83 -2.65 -11.58
C ARG A 69 8.13 -1.89 -11.78
N THR A 70 9.18 -2.33 -11.10
CA THR A 70 10.52 -1.76 -11.28
C THR A 70 11.60 -2.68 -10.70
N ASP A 71 12.78 -2.64 -11.31
CA ASP A 71 14.00 -3.23 -10.75
C ASP A 71 14.92 -2.19 -10.11
N SER A 72 14.53 -0.90 -10.16
CA SER A 72 15.29 0.19 -9.55
C SER A 72 14.75 0.54 -8.18
N GLY A 73 15.60 0.43 -7.16
CA GLY A 73 15.29 0.86 -5.80
C GLY A 73 14.98 2.36 -5.71
N GLU A 74 15.67 3.20 -6.49
CA GLU A 74 15.39 4.65 -6.56
C GLU A 74 14.00 4.91 -7.11
N ARG A 75 13.60 4.21 -8.17
CA ARG A 75 12.25 4.29 -8.73
C ARG A 75 11.20 3.77 -7.76
N ALA A 76 11.52 2.75 -6.95
CA ALA A 76 10.63 2.26 -5.91
C ALA A 76 10.40 3.29 -4.79
N VAL A 77 11.43 4.03 -4.38
CA VAL A 77 11.27 5.14 -3.44
C VAL A 77 10.48 6.30 -4.07
N ALA A 78 10.78 6.61 -5.33
CA ALA A 78 10.12 7.69 -6.07
C ALA A 78 8.62 7.43 -6.26
N ILE A 79 8.20 6.19 -6.56
CA ILE A 79 6.78 5.88 -6.72
C ILE A 79 6.01 5.98 -5.39
N VAL A 80 6.65 5.64 -4.26
CA VAL A 80 6.06 5.82 -2.93
C VAL A 80 5.82 7.33 -2.69
N ALA A 81 6.84 8.16 -2.90
CA ALA A 81 6.73 9.61 -2.76
C ALA A 81 5.67 10.21 -3.69
N ALA A 82 5.70 9.83 -4.96
CA ALA A 82 4.78 10.31 -5.99
C ALA A 82 3.33 9.91 -5.73
N THR A 83 3.10 8.70 -5.22
CA THR A 83 1.76 8.26 -4.83
C THR A 83 1.26 9.04 -3.61
N THR A 84 2.13 9.32 -2.63
CA THR A 84 1.78 10.20 -1.51
C THR A 84 1.45 11.61 -1.99
N ALA A 85 2.24 12.19 -2.92
CA ALA A 85 1.95 13.48 -3.52
C ALA A 85 0.59 13.47 -4.25
N ALA A 86 0.28 12.43 -5.02
CA ALA A 86 -0.99 12.29 -5.71
C ALA A 86 -2.19 12.26 -4.74
N LEU A 87 -2.07 11.54 -3.62
CA LEU A 87 -3.10 11.48 -2.58
C LEU A 87 -3.31 12.81 -1.85
N MET A 88 -2.25 13.62 -1.73
CA MET A 88 -2.31 14.94 -1.10
C MET A 88 -2.70 16.06 -2.08
N GLY A 89 -2.78 15.77 -3.38
CA GLY A 89 -2.98 16.79 -4.42
C GLY A 89 -1.76 17.70 -4.63
N ASP A 90 -0.55 17.17 -4.37
CA ASP A 90 0.73 17.88 -4.47
C ASP A 90 1.45 17.62 -5.81
N ASP A 91 2.65 18.19 -5.99
CA ASP A 91 3.46 18.11 -7.21
C ASP A 91 4.08 16.70 -7.42
N ILE A 92 3.39 15.87 -8.20
CA ILE A 92 3.82 14.50 -8.53
C ILE A 92 5.16 14.47 -9.29
N PRO A 93 5.38 15.25 -10.38
CA PRO A 93 6.69 15.33 -11.02
C PRO A 93 7.83 15.70 -10.07
N ALA A 94 7.62 16.65 -9.17
CA ALA A 94 8.63 17.03 -8.19
C ALA A 94 8.95 15.88 -7.22
N ALA A 95 7.93 15.17 -6.74
CA ALA A 95 8.10 14.00 -5.87
C ALA A 95 8.79 12.81 -6.56
N LEU A 96 8.58 12.63 -7.87
CA LEU A 96 9.31 11.63 -8.67
C LEU A 96 10.80 11.97 -8.80
N ALA A 97 11.11 13.25 -9.04
CA ALA A 97 12.48 13.71 -9.23
C ALA A 97 13.26 13.80 -7.91
N ASN A 98 12.61 14.23 -6.83
CA ASN A 98 13.22 14.45 -5.51
C ASN A 98 12.33 13.90 -4.40
N PRO A 99 12.40 12.58 -4.09
CA PRO A 99 11.59 11.97 -3.05
C PRO A 99 11.94 12.51 -1.65
N ASP A 100 10.96 13.08 -0.94
CA ASP A 100 11.15 13.54 0.44
C ASP A 100 11.05 12.38 1.45
N VAL A 101 12.18 11.73 1.67
CA VAL A 101 12.30 10.60 2.62
C VAL A 101 11.97 11.02 4.06
N ALA A 102 12.28 12.25 4.46
CA ALA A 102 12.03 12.71 5.83
C ALA A 102 10.52 12.87 6.07
N PHE A 103 9.81 13.44 5.10
CA PHE A 103 8.35 13.52 5.11
C PHE A 103 7.71 12.13 5.14
N LEU A 104 8.18 11.20 4.28
CA LEU A 104 7.63 9.84 4.21
C LEU A 104 7.78 9.05 5.52
N ARG A 105 8.90 9.23 6.24
CA ARG A 105 9.08 8.63 7.58
C ARG A 105 8.15 9.21 8.64
N GLY A 106 7.71 10.45 8.46
CA GLY A 106 6.82 11.17 9.37
C GLY A 106 5.33 10.95 9.10
N LEU A 107 4.97 10.10 8.14
CA LEU A 107 3.56 9.84 7.80
C LEU A 107 2.80 9.26 8.99
N LYS A 108 1.61 9.82 9.21
CA LYS A 108 0.67 9.30 10.21
C LYS A 108 0.10 7.94 9.76
N PRO A 109 -0.30 7.06 10.69
CA PRO A 109 -0.84 5.75 10.35
C PRO A 109 -1.95 5.78 9.29
N GLU A 110 -2.85 6.77 9.36
CA GLU A 110 -3.97 6.89 8.40
C GLU A 110 -3.48 7.18 6.98
N ALA A 111 -2.41 7.97 6.83
CA ALA A 111 -1.80 8.26 5.54
C ALA A 111 -1.06 7.03 4.98
N VAL A 112 -0.45 6.22 5.86
CA VAL A 112 0.17 4.95 5.47
C VAL A 112 -0.89 3.98 4.95
N GLU A 113 -2.02 3.82 5.64
CA GLU A 113 -3.10 2.96 5.18
C GLU A 113 -3.73 3.44 3.86
N ALA A 114 -3.92 4.75 3.70
CA ALA A 114 -4.40 5.32 2.44
C ALA A 114 -3.43 5.02 1.29
N LEU A 115 -2.12 5.19 1.51
CA LEU A 115 -1.11 4.84 0.52
C LEU A 115 -1.18 3.35 0.17
N ARG A 116 -1.26 2.47 1.17
CA ARG A 116 -1.31 1.01 0.96
C ARG A 116 -2.59 0.54 0.26
N GLY A 117 -3.68 1.30 0.38
CA GLY A 117 -4.90 1.06 -0.39
C GLY A 117 -4.73 1.35 -1.88
N VAL A 118 -3.85 2.30 -2.23
CA VAL A 118 -3.60 2.70 -3.61
C VAL A 118 -2.38 1.98 -4.20
N LEU A 119 -1.22 1.99 -3.56
CA LEU A 119 -0.05 1.23 -3.97
C LEU A 119 -0.07 -0.14 -3.27
N LEU A 120 -0.57 -1.14 -3.98
CA LEU A 120 -0.79 -2.48 -3.45
C LEU A 120 0.49 -3.29 -3.33
N ALA A 121 1.40 -3.14 -4.30
CA ALA A 121 2.68 -3.81 -4.32
C ALA A 121 3.68 -3.13 -5.26
N VAL A 122 4.97 -3.39 -5.02
CA VAL A 122 6.08 -3.15 -5.95
C VAL A 122 6.58 -4.51 -6.43
N GLU A 123 6.33 -4.83 -7.70
CA GLU A 123 6.84 -6.00 -8.38
C GLU A 123 8.24 -5.76 -8.93
N THR A 124 9.13 -6.71 -8.67
CA THR A 124 10.52 -6.62 -9.08
C THR A 124 11.11 -8.00 -9.34
N SER A 125 12.11 -8.07 -10.23
CA SER A 125 12.99 -9.22 -10.39
C SER A 125 14.14 -9.23 -9.37
N GLU A 126 14.40 -8.10 -8.70
CA GLU A 126 15.48 -7.89 -7.73
C GLU A 126 14.93 -7.49 -6.33
N PRO A 127 14.21 -8.39 -5.61
CA PRO A 127 13.59 -8.03 -4.33
C PRO A 127 14.56 -7.53 -3.27
N GLY A 128 15.80 -8.02 -3.26
CA GLY A 128 16.83 -7.60 -2.29
C GLY A 128 17.19 -6.13 -2.46
N ALA A 129 17.58 -5.73 -3.67
CA ALA A 129 17.98 -4.36 -3.98
C ALA A 129 16.85 -3.35 -3.74
N VAL A 130 15.61 -3.71 -4.11
CA VAL A 130 14.45 -2.83 -3.88
C VAL A 130 14.12 -2.70 -2.39
N ASN A 131 14.15 -3.80 -1.63
CA ASN A 131 13.94 -3.74 -0.18
C ASN A 131 15.03 -2.92 0.54
N ASP A 132 16.30 -3.06 0.11
CA ASP A 132 17.41 -2.30 0.69
C ASP A 132 17.26 -0.80 0.45
N ALA A 133 16.83 -0.39 -0.76
CA ALA A 133 16.54 1.00 -1.06
C ALA A 133 15.35 1.52 -0.24
N LEU A 134 14.25 0.75 -0.14
CA LEU A 134 13.07 1.13 0.64
C LEU A 134 13.34 1.16 2.15
N ARG A 135 14.40 0.52 2.65
CA ARG A 135 14.79 0.59 4.07
C ARG A 135 15.01 2.02 4.54
N VAL A 136 15.35 2.96 3.65
CA VAL A 136 15.44 4.38 3.99
C VAL A 136 14.09 4.96 4.44
N LEU A 137 12.97 4.29 4.24
CA LEU A 137 11.65 4.74 4.68
C LEU A 137 11.21 4.11 6.01
N ARG A 138 11.96 3.12 6.51
CA ARG A 138 11.78 2.53 7.84
C ARG A 138 12.51 3.44 8.84
N GLY A 139 11.82 4.48 9.31
CA GLY A 139 12.32 5.35 10.39
C GLY A 139 12.59 4.58 11.67
#